data_AF-A9DW87-F1
#
_entry.id   AF-A9DW87-F1
#
_cell.length_a   1.000
_cell.length_b   1.000
_cell.length_c   1.000
_cell.angle_alpha   90.00
_cell.angle_beta   90.00
_cell.angle_gamma   90.00
#
_symmetry.space_group_name_H-M   'P 1'
#
loop_
_entity.id
_entity.type
_entity.pdbx_description
1 polymer ?
#
loop_
_entity_poly.entity_id
_entity_poly.type
_entity_poly.pdbx_seq_one_letter_code
_entity_poly.pdbx_strand_id
1 'polypeptide(L)'
;MKVVLDSNIIIADFWMRSPNFKMLFESAKKEEVIIYLPKVVIDEVINKYQKQIESSFVKVNSEIKTFCKLTNFEIDNPLDNEILKASISKYSEYINYIIKENKILIIEYPKTDHQFIANKAIKKLKPFNENEKGYRDCLIWENIKTLLTDYDSAVSELELVFVTGNHRDFASKDLRLHSDLRLHSDLISELEDDLFAPNSVIIYQSLNDFNKKMGKLFFEQSFSFEKKLKNNEPLEFDINSQVIDFLYENYVGSELFKYDVLFDYENSEPTISGIYEDFDIEIISVKKLNASEYVVDISFEVNSEIDFFLEKSNYWYALEDRNNVTIVNADWNKWVMLASTQFLVPLTMTMIINSELEVKSCQINSINENYLP
;
A
#
# COMPACT_ATOMS: atom_id res chain seq x y z
N MET A 1 -20.74 -3.97 -8.79
CA MET A 1 -19.70 -5.02 -8.56
C MET A 1 -19.38 -5.12 -7.07
N LYS A 2 -19.19 -6.31 -6.49
CA LYS A 2 -18.87 -6.45 -5.05
C LYS A 2 -17.34 -6.35 -4.85
N VAL A 3 -16.88 -5.57 -3.89
CA VAL A 3 -15.44 -5.40 -3.57
C VAL A 3 -15.21 -5.72 -2.10
N VAL A 4 -14.34 -6.68 -1.80
CA VAL A 4 -13.92 -7.04 -0.44
C VAL A 4 -12.49 -6.55 -0.21
N LEU A 5 -12.25 -5.87 0.91
CA LEU A 5 -10.93 -5.38 1.30
C LEU A 5 -10.32 -6.24 2.39
N ASP A 6 -9.04 -6.56 2.22
CA ASP A 6 -8.19 -7.17 3.25
C ASP A 6 -7.64 -6.12 4.24
N SER A 7 -7.18 -6.58 5.41
CA SER A 7 -6.60 -5.72 6.45
C SER A 7 -5.35 -5.00 5.99
N ASN A 8 -4.48 -5.69 5.24
CA ASN A 8 -3.22 -5.12 4.75
C ASN A 8 -3.42 -3.88 3.85
N ILE A 9 -4.51 -3.85 3.09
CA ILE A 9 -4.86 -2.70 2.24
C ILE A 9 -5.19 -1.47 3.08
N ILE A 10 -5.88 -1.65 4.21
CA ILE A 10 -6.25 -0.56 5.12
C ILE A 10 -5.08 -0.21 6.05
N ILE A 11 -4.26 -1.17 6.45
CA ILE A 11 -3.08 -0.92 7.30
C ILE A 11 -2.05 -0.06 6.56
N ALA A 12 -1.92 -0.21 5.24
CA ALA A 12 -1.06 0.63 4.42
C ALA A 12 -1.47 2.13 4.42
N ASP A 13 -2.75 2.42 4.67
CA ASP A 13 -3.29 3.78 4.81
C ASP A 13 -4.44 3.77 5.82
N PHE A 14 -4.11 3.78 7.12
CA PHE A 14 -5.09 3.67 8.20
C PHE A 14 -6.22 4.70 8.07
N TRP A 15 -5.91 5.89 7.58
CA TRP A 15 -6.90 6.95 7.43
C TRP A 15 -7.67 6.86 6.10
N MET A 16 -7.32 5.96 5.19
CA MET A 16 -7.98 5.79 3.89
C MET A 16 -8.11 7.10 3.12
N ARG A 17 -7.07 7.94 3.19
CA ARG A 17 -7.04 9.29 2.58
C ARG A 17 -6.33 9.34 1.24
N SER A 18 -5.63 8.27 0.90
CA SER A 18 -4.91 8.16 -0.34
C SER A 18 -5.85 8.30 -1.56
N PRO A 19 -5.31 8.74 -2.71
CA PRO A 19 -6.06 8.83 -3.95
C PRO A 19 -6.83 7.55 -4.31
N ASN A 20 -6.21 6.39 -4.05
CA ASN A 20 -6.80 5.10 -4.37
C ASN A 20 -8.07 4.80 -3.56
N PHE A 21 -8.10 5.14 -2.27
CA PHE A 21 -9.31 5.04 -1.45
C PHE A 21 -10.37 6.06 -1.86
N LYS A 22 -9.97 7.30 -2.16
CA LYS A 22 -10.91 8.32 -2.66
C LYS A 22 -11.60 7.88 -3.95
N MET A 23 -10.85 7.31 -4.90
CA MET A 23 -11.42 6.71 -6.11
C MET A 23 -12.41 5.59 -5.80
N LEU A 24 -12.04 4.66 -4.92
CA LEU A 24 -12.92 3.56 -4.52
C LEU A 24 -14.23 4.08 -3.89
N PHE A 25 -14.14 5.05 -2.98
CA PHE A 25 -15.29 5.65 -2.32
C PHE A 25 -16.19 6.42 -3.29
N GLU A 26 -15.62 7.15 -4.25
CA GLU A 26 -16.43 7.82 -5.28
C GLU A 26 -17.14 6.80 -6.19
N SER A 27 -16.48 5.71 -6.57
CA SER A 27 -17.13 4.61 -7.31
C SER A 27 -18.26 3.97 -6.49
N ALA A 28 -18.11 3.87 -5.17
CA ALA A 28 -19.14 3.35 -4.28
C ALA A 28 -20.34 4.31 -4.18
N LYS A 29 -20.09 5.62 -4.09
CA LYS A 29 -21.14 6.65 -4.08
C LYS A 29 -21.93 6.71 -5.39
N LYS A 30 -21.29 6.41 -6.52
CA LYS A 30 -21.91 6.28 -7.84
C LYS A 30 -22.65 4.94 -8.05
N GLU A 31 -22.67 4.07 -7.04
CA GLU A 31 -23.29 2.73 -7.09
C GLU A 31 -22.67 1.78 -8.14
N GLU A 32 -21.47 2.09 -8.63
CA GLU A 32 -20.70 1.24 -9.55
C GLU A 32 -20.12 0.02 -8.81
N VAL A 33 -19.72 0.24 -7.55
CA VAL A 33 -19.20 -0.78 -6.65
C VAL A 33 -19.93 -0.79 -5.31
N ILE A 34 -19.97 -1.96 -4.67
CA ILE A 34 -20.45 -2.14 -3.31
C ILE A 34 -19.26 -2.64 -2.50
N ILE A 35 -18.82 -1.85 -1.53
CA ILE A 35 -17.67 -2.19 -0.69
C ILE A 35 -18.15 -3.02 0.50
N TYR A 36 -17.51 -4.16 0.72
CA TYR A 36 -17.71 -5.04 1.85
C TYR A 36 -16.45 -5.11 2.70
N LEU A 37 -16.63 -5.05 4.01
CA LEU A 37 -15.55 -5.12 4.98
C LEU A 37 -15.83 -6.20 6.04
N PRO A 38 -15.07 -7.30 6.04
CA PRO A 38 -15.18 -8.32 7.09
C PRO A 38 -14.92 -7.75 8.49
N LYS A 39 -15.70 -8.17 9.49
CA LYS A 39 -15.51 -7.76 10.89
C LYS A 39 -14.13 -8.17 11.42
N VAL A 40 -13.64 -9.34 11.01
CA VAL A 40 -12.28 -9.81 11.30
C VAL A 40 -11.20 -8.84 10.78
N VAL A 41 -11.42 -8.22 9.63
CA VAL A 41 -10.52 -7.21 9.05
C VAL A 41 -10.54 -5.93 9.89
N ILE A 42 -11.73 -5.47 10.30
CA ILE A 42 -11.87 -4.28 11.17
C ILE A 42 -11.13 -4.48 12.49
N ASP A 43 -11.33 -5.63 13.13
CA ASP A 43 -10.71 -5.93 14.41
C ASP A 43 -9.18 -6.03 14.29
N GLU A 44 -8.69 -6.58 13.18
CA GLU A 44 -7.26 -6.60 12.88
C GLU A 44 -6.69 -5.19 12.67
N VAL A 45 -7.35 -4.35 11.88
CA VAL A 45 -6.93 -2.98 11.59
C VAL A 45 -6.85 -2.16 12.87
N ILE A 46 -7.86 -2.23 13.74
CA ILE A 46 -7.87 -1.50 15.03
C ILE A 46 -6.71 -1.97 15.92
N ASN A 47 -6.53 -3.28 16.05
CA ASN A 47 -5.45 -3.85 16.86
C ASN A 47 -4.06 -3.50 16.31
N LYS A 48 -3.88 -3.51 14.98
CA LYS A 48 -2.63 -3.12 14.33
C LYS A 48 -2.33 -1.65 14.52
N TYR A 49 -3.31 -0.77 14.36
CA TYR A 49 -3.17 0.66 14.64
C TYR A 49 -2.74 0.89 16.09
N GLN A 50 -3.44 0.26 17.05
CA GLN A 50 -3.11 0.36 18.47
C GLN A 50 -1.66 -0.05 18.76
N LYS A 51 -1.21 -1.20 18.24
CA LYS A 51 0.17 -1.66 18.42
C LYS A 51 1.20 -0.71 17.82
N GLN A 52 0.93 -0.15 16.64
CA GLN A 52 1.86 0.76 15.98
C GLN A 52 1.98 2.09 16.72
N ILE A 53 0.86 2.68 17.16
CA ILE A 53 0.88 3.95 17.90
C ILE A 53 1.51 3.77 19.29
N GLU A 54 1.24 2.66 19.98
CA GLU A 54 1.89 2.33 21.26
C GLU A 54 3.42 2.16 21.09
N SER A 55 3.85 1.43 20.06
CA SER A 55 5.28 1.27 19.74
C SER A 55 5.94 2.61 19.43
N SER A 56 5.30 3.45 18.61
CA SER A 56 5.78 4.80 18.29
C SER A 56 5.88 5.67 19.53
N PHE A 57 4.86 5.65 20.39
CA PHE A 57 4.84 6.37 21.67
C PHE A 57 6.00 5.97 22.58
N VAL A 58 6.28 4.67 22.72
CA VAL A 58 7.42 4.19 23.52
C VAL A 58 8.75 4.68 22.94
N LYS A 59 8.92 4.61 21.62
CA LYS A 59 10.15 5.05 20.94
C LYS A 59 10.40 6.54 21.13
N VAL A 60 9.40 7.38 20.89
CA VAL A 60 9.53 8.85 21.07
C VAL A 60 9.88 9.17 22.53
N ASN A 61 9.21 8.51 23.49
CA ASN A 61 9.50 8.70 24.91
C ASN A 61 10.91 8.26 25.30
N SER A 62 11.45 7.19 24.70
CA SER A 62 12.82 6.78 24.95
C SER A 62 13.83 7.73 24.33
N GLU A 63 13.58 8.24 23.13
CA GLU A 63 14.48 9.17 22.45
C GLU A 63 14.54 10.53 23.14
N ILE A 64 13.40 11.07 23.59
CA ILE A 64 13.38 12.30 24.39
C ILE A 64 14.20 12.13 25.68
N LYS A 65 14.06 10.99 26.38
CA LYS A 65 14.87 10.71 27.57
C LYS A 65 16.37 10.62 27.26
N THR A 66 16.73 10.03 26.13
CA THR A 66 18.13 9.96 25.66
C THR A 66 18.67 11.35 25.37
N PHE A 67 17.92 12.17 24.64
CA PHE A 67 18.28 13.56 24.35
C PHE A 67 18.51 14.38 25.62
N CYS A 68 17.57 14.35 26.57
CA CYS A 68 17.68 15.10 27.82
C CYS A 68 18.92 14.69 28.63
N LYS A 69 19.29 13.40 28.61
CA LYS A 69 20.52 12.90 29.27
C LYS A 69 21.79 13.41 28.61
N LEU A 70 21.83 13.48 27.27
CA LEU A 70 23.01 13.90 26.52
C LEU A 70 23.25 15.42 26.62
N THR A 71 22.17 16.19 26.65
CA THR A 71 22.22 17.66 26.64
C THR A 71 22.15 18.28 28.02
N ASN A 72 21.76 17.51 29.04
CA ASN A 72 21.43 18.00 30.38
C ASN A 72 20.37 19.14 30.33
N PHE A 73 19.47 19.06 29.35
CA PHE A 73 18.37 19.99 29.13
C PHE A 73 17.06 19.23 29.27
N GLU A 74 16.10 19.77 30.03
CA GLU A 74 14.78 19.17 30.18
C GLU A 74 13.85 19.65 29.06
N ILE A 75 13.32 18.70 28.30
CA ILE A 75 12.22 18.93 27.36
C ILE A 75 10.93 18.46 28.03
N ASP A 76 9.95 19.36 28.13
CA ASP A 76 8.58 18.98 28.42
C ASP A 76 8.05 18.15 27.27
N ASN A 77 7.87 16.85 27.51
CA ASN A 77 7.34 15.95 26.51
C ASN A 77 5.82 16.15 26.39
N PRO A 78 5.31 16.64 25.25
CA PRO A 78 3.89 16.85 25.07
C PRO A 78 3.11 15.53 24.97
N LEU A 79 3.77 14.40 24.71
CA LEU A 79 3.13 13.10 24.55
C LEU A 79 2.97 12.39 25.89
N ASP A 80 1.75 12.41 26.41
CA ASP A 80 1.36 11.66 27.60
C ASP A 80 0.44 10.48 27.28
N ASN A 81 0.10 9.73 28.33
CA ASN A 81 -0.80 8.58 28.21
C ASN A 81 -2.25 8.98 27.87
N GLU A 82 -2.66 10.23 28.13
CA GLU A 82 -4.00 10.71 27.80
C GLU A 82 -4.12 10.94 26.28
N ILE A 83 -3.10 11.54 25.66
CA ILE A 83 -3.03 11.73 24.21
C ILE A 83 -2.99 10.39 23.48
N LEU A 84 -2.26 9.39 24.00
CA LEU A 84 -2.24 8.05 23.42
C LEU A 84 -3.65 7.43 23.40
N LYS A 85 -4.35 7.46 24.55
CA LYS A 85 -5.74 6.96 24.66
C LYS A 85 -6.70 7.71 23.75
N ALA A 86 -6.60 9.05 23.72
CA ALA A 86 -7.42 9.89 22.86
C ALA A 86 -7.19 9.57 21.38
N SER A 87 -5.94 9.30 20.97
CA SER A 87 -5.59 8.94 19.60
C SER A 87 -6.14 7.58 19.16
N ILE A 88 -6.17 6.60 20.07
CA ILE A 88 -6.78 5.27 19.84
C ILE A 88 -8.31 5.40 19.72
N SER A 89 -8.95 6.17 20.61
CA SER A 89 -10.40 6.42 20.55
C SER A 89 -10.80 7.14 19.26
N LYS A 90 -10.06 8.20 18.91
CA LYS A 90 -10.28 9.00 17.70
C LYS A 90 -10.22 8.14 16.43
N TYR A 91 -9.27 7.21 16.37
CA TYR A 91 -9.18 6.30 15.23
C TYR A 91 -10.35 5.31 15.16
N SER A 92 -10.76 4.76 16.30
CA SER A 92 -11.92 3.86 16.37
C SER A 92 -13.22 4.56 15.94
N GLU A 93 -13.40 5.81 16.35
CA GLU A 93 -14.51 6.66 15.89
C GLU A 93 -14.42 6.98 14.39
N TYR A 94 -13.22 7.25 13.90
CA TYR A 94 -12.97 7.55 12.49
C TYR A 94 -13.33 6.38 11.56
N ILE A 95 -12.94 5.15 11.91
CA ILE A 95 -13.29 3.97 11.12
C ILE A 95 -14.80 3.81 11.01
N ASN A 96 -15.52 3.98 12.13
CA ASN A 96 -16.99 3.93 12.12
C ASN A 96 -17.61 5.05 11.29
N TYR A 97 -17.02 6.24 11.30
CA TYR A 97 -17.44 7.35 10.45
C TYR A 97 -17.27 7.02 8.95
N ILE A 98 -16.09 6.55 8.53
CA ILE A 98 -15.81 6.21 7.13
C ILE A 98 -16.73 5.11 6.61
N ILE A 99 -17.00 4.08 7.42
CA ILE A 99 -17.93 3.01 7.06
C ILE A 99 -19.32 3.57 6.76
N LYS A 100 -19.83 4.47 7.61
CA LYS A 100 -21.15 5.08 7.43
C LYS A 100 -21.19 6.03 6.24
N GLU A 101 -20.21 6.93 6.15
CA GLU A 101 -20.13 7.97 5.11
C GLU A 101 -20.10 7.37 3.70
N ASN A 102 -19.36 6.27 3.53
CA ASN A 102 -19.15 5.64 2.22
C ASN A 102 -20.03 4.41 1.98
N LYS A 103 -21.08 4.21 2.79
CA LYS A 103 -22.04 3.09 2.69
C LYS A 103 -21.36 1.71 2.62
N ILE A 104 -20.27 1.52 3.37
CA ILE A 104 -19.53 0.25 3.41
C ILE A 104 -20.35 -0.78 4.20
N LEU A 105 -20.51 -1.98 3.63
CA LEU A 105 -21.26 -3.06 4.27
C LEU A 105 -20.32 -3.92 5.11
N ILE A 106 -20.63 -4.06 6.41
CA ILE A 106 -19.87 -4.94 7.30
C ILE A 106 -20.38 -6.37 7.14
N ILE A 107 -19.45 -7.31 6.93
CA ILE A 107 -19.74 -8.76 7.00
C ILE A 107 -19.35 -9.24 8.40
N GLU A 108 -20.29 -9.84 9.12
CA GLU A 108 -20.00 -10.45 10.42
C GLU A 108 -18.99 -11.60 10.31
N TYR A 109 -18.54 -12.13 11.45
CA TYR A 109 -17.72 -13.34 11.43
C TYR A 109 -18.47 -14.50 10.76
N PRO A 110 -17.80 -15.28 9.90
CA PRO A 110 -18.44 -16.39 9.22
C PRO A 110 -18.84 -17.45 10.24
N LYS A 111 -19.96 -18.14 9.99
CA LYS A 111 -20.44 -19.25 10.83
C LYS A 111 -19.80 -20.58 10.42
N THR A 112 -18.52 -20.55 10.07
CA THR A 112 -17.77 -21.73 9.63
C THR A 112 -17.39 -22.59 10.83
N ASP A 113 -17.54 -23.90 10.68
CA ASP A 113 -17.19 -24.84 11.74
C ASP A 113 -15.68 -24.84 12.02
N HIS A 114 -15.31 -24.82 13.31
CA HIS A 114 -13.91 -24.80 13.72
C HIS A 114 -13.17 -26.07 13.29
N GLN A 115 -13.86 -27.21 13.24
CA GLN A 115 -13.25 -28.46 12.77
C GLN A 115 -12.87 -28.37 11.29
N PHE A 116 -13.68 -27.69 10.47
CA PHE A 116 -13.35 -27.43 9.07
C PHE A 116 -12.08 -26.60 8.93
N ILE A 117 -11.98 -25.47 9.65
CA ILE A 117 -10.81 -24.58 9.62
C ILE A 117 -9.56 -25.34 10.11
N ALA A 118 -9.66 -26.11 11.18
CA ALA A 118 -8.57 -26.92 11.71
C ALA A 118 -8.10 -27.99 10.71
N ASN A 119 -9.03 -28.68 10.05
CA ASN A 119 -8.69 -29.66 9.01
C ASN A 119 -7.97 -29.00 7.83
N LYS A 120 -8.40 -27.79 7.45
CA LYS A 120 -7.78 -27.01 6.38
C LYS A 120 -6.33 -26.63 6.72
N ALA A 121 -6.09 -26.21 7.96
CA ALA A 121 -4.75 -25.93 8.49
C ALA A 121 -3.85 -27.18 8.48
N ILE A 122 -4.33 -28.32 9.00
CA ILE A 122 -3.58 -29.59 9.06
C ILE A 122 -3.17 -30.06 7.66
N LYS A 123 -4.08 -29.91 6.69
CA LYS A 123 -3.83 -30.28 5.28
C LYS A 123 -3.04 -29.22 4.51
N LYS A 124 -2.74 -28.07 5.11
CA LYS A 124 -2.03 -26.94 4.50
C LYS A 124 -2.68 -26.45 3.21
N LEU A 125 -4.02 -26.48 3.17
CA LEU A 125 -4.79 -25.99 2.04
C LEU A 125 -4.88 -24.46 2.10
N LYS A 126 -4.76 -23.78 0.96
CA LYS A 126 -4.86 -22.32 0.91
C LYS A 126 -6.18 -21.82 1.54
N PRO A 127 -6.18 -20.71 2.31
CA PRO A 127 -5.11 -19.73 2.42
C PRO A 127 -4.08 -20.02 3.53
N PHE A 128 -4.02 -21.24 4.06
CA PHE A 128 -2.95 -21.61 4.98
C PHE A 128 -1.62 -21.79 4.24
N ASN A 129 -0.53 -21.40 4.90
CA ASN A 129 0.84 -21.63 4.43
C ASN A 129 1.55 -22.72 5.25
N GLU A 130 2.81 -23.01 4.92
CA GLU A 130 3.58 -24.11 5.51
C GLU A 130 3.77 -23.99 7.04
N ASN A 131 3.59 -22.79 7.60
CA ASN A 131 3.73 -22.50 9.02
C ASN A 131 2.39 -22.47 9.78
N GLU A 132 1.32 -23.03 9.20
CA GLU A 132 -0.05 -23.01 9.77
C GLU A 132 -0.59 -21.60 10.04
N LYS A 133 0.01 -20.57 9.43
CA LYS A 133 -0.54 -19.21 9.39
C LYS A 133 -1.57 -19.16 8.26
N GLY A 134 -2.68 -18.46 8.51
CA GLY A 134 -3.79 -18.36 7.55
C GLY A 134 -5.18 -18.39 8.19
N TYR A 135 -5.30 -18.47 9.52
CA TYR A 135 -6.60 -18.52 10.18
C TYR A 135 -7.50 -17.32 9.82
N ARG A 136 -6.96 -16.10 9.88
CA ARG A 136 -7.71 -14.88 9.54
C ARG A 136 -8.04 -14.81 8.06
N ASP A 137 -7.06 -15.16 7.21
CA ASP A 137 -7.23 -15.25 5.77
C ASP A 137 -8.33 -16.26 5.39
N CYS A 138 -8.41 -17.37 6.14
CA CYS A 138 -9.46 -18.36 5.99
C CYS A 138 -10.82 -17.80 6.39
N LEU A 139 -10.92 -17.02 7.48
CA LEU A 139 -12.18 -16.36 7.84
C LEU A 139 -12.62 -15.33 6.79
N ILE A 140 -11.67 -14.61 6.19
CA ILE A 140 -11.95 -13.67 5.10
C ILE A 140 -12.47 -14.44 3.87
N TRP A 141 -11.83 -15.56 3.53
CA TRP A 141 -12.27 -16.44 2.43
C TRP A 141 -13.70 -16.96 2.64
N GLU A 142 -14.00 -17.45 3.84
CA GLU A 142 -15.34 -17.92 4.17
C GLU A 142 -16.38 -16.78 4.06
N ASN A 143 -16.03 -15.57 4.49
CA ASN A 143 -16.87 -14.38 4.29
C ASN A 143 -17.07 -14.04 2.80
N ILE A 144 -16.03 -14.18 1.97
CA ILE A 144 -16.16 -14.00 0.51
C ILE A 144 -17.18 -14.97 -0.05
N LYS A 145 -17.13 -16.26 0.32
CA LYS A 145 -18.11 -17.26 -0.16
C LYS A 145 -19.54 -16.90 0.21
N THR A 146 -19.77 -16.31 1.39
CA THR A 146 -21.13 -15.86 1.77
C THR A 146 -21.70 -14.76 0.88
N LEU A 147 -20.86 -14.07 0.10
CA LEU A 147 -21.26 -13.03 -0.82
C LEU A 147 -21.47 -13.54 -2.24
N LEU A 148 -21.11 -14.78 -2.55
CA LEU A 148 -21.27 -15.34 -3.89
C LEU A 148 -22.70 -15.84 -4.09
N THR A 149 -23.14 -15.85 -5.34
CA THR A 149 -24.44 -16.39 -5.74
C THR A 149 -24.24 -17.77 -6.33
N ASP A 150 -25.15 -18.70 -6.03
CA ASP A 150 -25.11 -20.06 -6.59
C ASP A 150 -25.10 -20.04 -8.12
N TYR A 151 -24.44 -21.02 -8.74
CA TYR A 151 -24.18 -21.10 -10.18
C TYR A 151 -25.43 -20.88 -11.05
N ASP A 152 -26.57 -21.46 -10.67
CA ASP A 152 -27.82 -21.37 -11.42
C ASP A 152 -28.48 -19.97 -11.37
N SER A 153 -28.07 -19.12 -10.42
CA SER A 153 -28.62 -17.78 -10.18
C SER A 153 -27.65 -16.66 -10.55
N ALA A 154 -26.40 -16.99 -10.88
CA ALA A 154 -25.38 -16.02 -11.25
C ALA A 154 -25.70 -15.36 -12.62
N VAL A 155 -25.80 -14.04 -12.64
CA VAL A 155 -26.05 -13.24 -13.86
C VAL A 155 -24.76 -12.97 -14.65
N SER A 156 -23.61 -13.10 -13.99
CA SER A 156 -22.27 -12.86 -14.52
C SER A 156 -21.31 -13.88 -13.92
N GLU A 157 -20.35 -14.35 -14.70
CA GLU A 157 -19.30 -15.25 -14.20
C GLU A 157 -18.39 -14.58 -13.16
N LEU A 158 -18.25 -13.25 -13.22
CA LEU A 158 -17.52 -12.44 -12.23
C LEU A 158 -18.51 -11.71 -11.33
N GLU A 159 -18.44 -11.98 -10.02
CA GLU A 159 -19.33 -11.36 -9.03
C GLU A 159 -18.60 -10.46 -8.04
N LEU A 160 -17.38 -10.87 -7.67
CA LEU A 160 -16.65 -10.30 -6.54
C LEU A 160 -15.19 -10.06 -6.87
N VAL A 161 -14.72 -8.91 -6.40
CA VAL A 161 -13.31 -8.55 -6.41
C VAL A 161 -12.78 -8.58 -4.99
N PHE A 162 -11.68 -9.28 -4.77
CA PHE A 162 -10.94 -9.29 -3.52
C PHE A 162 -9.63 -8.53 -3.67
N VAL A 163 -9.40 -7.52 -2.84
CA VAL A 163 -8.17 -6.72 -2.87
C VAL A 163 -7.33 -7.07 -1.65
N THR A 164 -6.15 -7.66 -1.87
CA THR A 164 -5.26 -8.14 -0.81
C THR A 164 -3.79 -7.99 -1.19
N GLY A 165 -2.97 -7.50 -0.26
CA GLY A 165 -1.51 -7.53 -0.38
C GLY A 165 -0.94 -8.96 -0.24
N ASN A 166 -1.63 -9.84 0.48
CA ASN A 166 -1.25 -11.24 0.74
C ASN A 166 -1.67 -12.18 -0.40
N HIS A 167 -1.62 -11.69 -1.62
CA HIS A 167 -2.12 -12.40 -2.79
C HIS A 167 -1.51 -13.79 -2.99
N ARG A 168 -0.28 -14.06 -2.53
CA ARG A 168 0.38 -15.39 -2.60
C ARG A 168 -0.31 -16.46 -1.76
N ASP A 169 -1.14 -16.07 -0.80
CA ASP A 169 -1.94 -16.99 0.00
C ASP A 169 -3.26 -17.35 -0.67
N PHE A 170 -3.67 -16.62 -1.71
CA PHE A 170 -4.93 -16.85 -2.40
C PHE A 170 -4.76 -17.16 -3.90
N ALA A 171 -3.65 -16.78 -4.51
CA ALA A 171 -3.41 -16.89 -5.94
C ALA A 171 -2.40 -18.00 -6.30
N SER A 172 -2.52 -18.53 -7.52
CA SER A 172 -1.53 -19.45 -8.08
C SER A 172 -0.26 -18.70 -8.54
N LYS A 173 0.90 -19.39 -8.53
CA LYS A 173 2.20 -18.84 -8.94
C LYS A 173 2.32 -18.53 -10.45
N ASP A 174 1.33 -18.91 -11.26
CA ASP A 174 1.43 -18.78 -12.73
C ASP A 174 1.01 -17.38 -13.20
N LEU A 175 1.89 -16.41 -12.90
CA LEU A 175 1.82 -15.02 -13.32
C LEU A 175 2.17 -14.89 -14.81
N ARG A 176 1.29 -15.36 -15.70
CA ARG A 176 1.39 -15.09 -17.14
C ARG A 176 0.01 -14.85 -17.75
N LEU A 177 -0.52 -13.66 -17.51
CA LEU A 177 -1.13 -12.75 -18.50
C LEU A 177 -2.01 -11.74 -17.76
N HIS A 178 -1.66 -10.45 -17.87
CA HIS A 178 -2.49 -9.28 -17.55
C HIS A 178 -3.00 -9.12 -16.11
N SER A 179 -2.20 -8.52 -15.21
CA SER A 179 -2.59 -7.76 -13.98
C SER A 179 -3.62 -8.35 -12.99
N ASP A 180 -4.22 -9.49 -13.29
CA ASP A 180 -5.38 -10.05 -12.62
C ASP A 180 -4.92 -11.42 -12.11
N LEU A 181 -4.85 -11.57 -10.79
CA LEU A 181 -4.37 -12.81 -10.19
C LEU A 181 -5.51 -13.84 -10.16
N ARG A 182 -5.23 -15.02 -10.71
CA ARG A 182 -6.15 -16.15 -10.65
C ARG A 182 -6.05 -16.85 -9.30
N LEU A 183 -7.20 -17.24 -8.76
CA LEU A 183 -7.31 -18.05 -7.55
C LEU A 183 -6.45 -19.32 -7.64
N HIS A 184 -5.95 -19.75 -6.49
CA HIS A 184 -5.26 -21.03 -6.35
C HIS A 184 -6.21 -22.21 -6.59
N SER A 185 -5.69 -23.34 -7.06
CA SER A 185 -6.49 -24.54 -7.36
C SER A 185 -7.31 -25.02 -6.17
N ASP A 186 -6.76 -24.98 -4.96
CA ASP A 186 -7.47 -25.38 -3.73
C ASP A 186 -8.74 -24.53 -3.51
N LEU A 187 -8.65 -23.23 -3.75
CA LEU A 187 -9.79 -22.32 -3.59
C LEU A 187 -10.80 -22.48 -4.72
N ILE A 188 -10.33 -22.77 -5.94
CA ILE A 188 -11.20 -23.09 -7.08
C ILE A 188 -11.99 -24.37 -6.81
N SER A 189 -11.34 -25.42 -6.31
CA SER A 189 -12.02 -26.66 -5.95
C SER A 189 -13.06 -26.45 -4.85
N GLU A 190 -12.79 -25.59 -3.86
CA GLU A 190 -13.80 -25.23 -2.86
C GLU A 190 -15.00 -24.47 -3.46
N LEU A 191 -14.77 -23.57 -4.41
CA LEU A 191 -15.86 -22.90 -5.11
C LEU A 191 -16.71 -23.90 -5.90
N GLU A 192 -16.08 -24.84 -6.60
CA GLU A 192 -16.78 -25.87 -7.36
C GLU A 192 -17.58 -26.82 -6.46
N ASP A 193 -16.99 -27.26 -5.34
CA ASP A 193 -17.64 -28.12 -4.34
C ASP A 193 -18.87 -27.43 -3.73
N ASP A 194 -18.81 -26.11 -3.52
CA ASP A 194 -19.89 -25.28 -3.00
C ASP A 194 -20.86 -24.78 -4.11
N LEU A 195 -20.73 -25.26 -5.35
CA LEU A 195 -21.57 -24.90 -6.51
C LEU A 195 -21.51 -23.42 -6.90
N PHE A 196 -20.35 -22.77 -6.73
CA PHE A 196 -20.04 -21.44 -7.25
C PHE A 196 -19.22 -21.52 -8.54
N ALA A 197 -19.29 -20.47 -9.37
CA ALA A 197 -18.48 -20.39 -10.57
C ALA A 197 -16.98 -20.24 -10.23
N PRO A 198 -16.06 -20.98 -10.86
CA PRO A 198 -14.61 -20.89 -10.62
C PRO A 198 -14.00 -19.49 -10.81
N ASN A 199 -14.60 -18.69 -11.69
CA ASN A 199 -14.17 -17.32 -12.03
C ASN A 199 -14.97 -16.23 -11.28
N SER A 200 -15.79 -16.62 -10.30
CA SER A 200 -16.65 -15.70 -9.51
C SER A 200 -15.88 -14.65 -8.72
N VAL A 201 -14.63 -14.95 -8.38
CA VAL A 201 -13.75 -14.08 -7.61
C VAL A 201 -12.47 -13.77 -8.39
N ILE A 202 -12.13 -12.48 -8.49
CA ILE A 202 -10.83 -12.01 -8.99
C ILE A 202 -10.05 -11.34 -7.87
N ILE A 203 -8.74 -11.55 -7.87
CA ILE A 203 -7.83 -10.95 -6.88
C ILE A 203 -7.03 -9.82 -7.53
N TYR A 204 -6.96 -8.69 -6.83
CA TYR A 204 -5.98 -7.62 -7.09
C TYR A 204 -5.03 -7.46 -5.91
N GLN A 205 -3.75 -7.23 -6.22
CA GLN A 205 -2.70 -7.04 -5.21
C GLN A 205 -2.82 -5.69 -4.50
N SER A 206 -3.33 -4.69 -5.21
CA SER A 206 -3.45 -3.32 -4.70
C SER A 206 -4.75 -2.65 -5.16
N LEU A 207 -5.15 -1.60 -4.44
CA LEU A 207 -6.24 -0.73 -4.87
C LEU A 207 -5.92 -0.01 -6.19
N ASN A 208 -4.64 0.28 -6.45
CA ASN A 208 -4.22 0.91 -7.70
C ASN A 208 -4.52 0.01 -8.91
N ASP A 209 -4.20 -1.28 -8.83
CA ASP A 209 -4.46 -2.23 -9.91
C ASP A 209 -5.96 -2.37 -10.19
N PHE A 210 -6.75 -2.48 -9.12
CA PHE A 210 -8.20 -2.48 -9.20
C PHE A 210 -8.73 -1.20 -9.86
N ASN A 211 -8.28 -0.02 -9.40
CA ASN A 211 -8.70 1.27 -9.92
C ASN A 211 -8.29 1.49 -11.38
N LYS A 212 -7.10 1.02 -11.80
CA LYS A 212 -6.66 1.06 -13.20
C LYS A 212 -7.57 0.22 -14.10
N LYS A 213 -7.99 -0.96 -13.64
CA LYS A 213 -8.93 -1.81 -14.40
C LYS A 213 -10.33 -1.20 -14.48
N MET A 214 -10.85 -0.74 -13.34
CA MET A 214 -12.14 -0.03 -13.28
C MET A 214 -12.14 1.23 -14.16
N GLY A 215 -11.07 2.03 -14.10
CA GLY A 215 -10.91 3.22 -14.93
C GLY A 215 -10.94 2.92 -16.43
N LYS A 216 -10.38 1.79 -16.87
CA LYS A 216 -10.46 1.33 -18.28
C LYS A 216 -11.88 0.89 -18.69
N LEU A 217 -12.67 0.38 -17.75
CA LEU A 217 -14.02 -0.14 -18.01
C LEU A 217 -15.10 0.96 -18.00
N PHE A 218 -14.86 2.08 -17.31
CA PHE A 218 -15.91 3.08 -17.06
C PHE A 218 -15.70 4.47 -17.67
N PHE A 219 -14.51 4.85 -18.18
CA PHE A 219 -14.33 6.23 -18.67
C PHE A 219 -13.37 6.39 -19.87
N GLU A 220 -13.96 6.48 -21.07
CA GLU A 220 -13.45 7.33 -22.15
C GLU A 220 -14.07 8.73 -22.02
N GLN A 221 -13.50 9.60 -21.19
CA GLN A 221 -13.77 11.05 -21.31
C GLN A 221 -12.86 11.87 -20.40
N SER A 222 -11.71 12.31 -20.94
CA SER A 222 -10.96 13.48 -20.46
C SER A 222 -10.09 14.10 -21.56
N PHE A 223 -10.49 13.99 -22.83
CA PHE A 223 -9.71 14.49 -23.98
C PHE A 223 -9.41 16.02 -23.92
N SER A 224 -10.24 16.80 -23.21
CA SER A 224 -10.06 18.25 -23.12
C SER A 224 -9.07 18.69 -22.04
N PHE A 225 -8.89 17.91 -20.96
CA PHE A 225 -7.99 18.26 -19.85
C PHE A 225 -6.60 17.66 -20.07
N GLU A 226 -6.53 16.45 -20.64
CA GLU A 226 -5.27 15.82 -21.06
C GLU A 226 -4.55 16.67 -22.13
N LYS A 227 -5.29 17.30 -23.05
CA LYS A 227 -4.74 18.30 -23.99
C LYS A 227 -4.24 19.57 -23.32
N LYS A 228 -4.84 20.00 -22.20
CA LYS A 228 -4.37 21.19 -21.46
C LYS A 228 -3.09 20.90 -20.67
N LEU A 229 -2.95 19.70 -20.09
CA LEU A 229 -1.71 19.28 -19.43
C LEU A 229 -0.57 18.99 -20.44
N LYS A 230 -0.86 18.33 -21.56
CA LYS A 230 0.17 17.94 -22.55
C LYS A 230 0.69 19.09 -23.42
N ASN A 231 -0.05 20.21 -23.52
CA ASN A 231 0.30 21.28 -24.45
C ASN A 231 1.31 22.30 -23.93
N ASN A 232 1.83 22.19 -22.69
CA ASN A 232 2.85 23.11 -22.15
C ASN A 232 2.57 24.59 -22.50
N GLU A 233 1.30 25.03 -22.44
CA GLU A 233 1.07 26.46 -22.25
C GLU A 233 1.73 26.81 -20.91
N PRO A 234 2.38 27.98 -20.78
CA PRO A 234 3.16 28.34 -19.61
C PRO A 234 2.21 28.57 -18.42
N LEU A 235 1.70 27.48 -17.88
CA LEU A 235 1.24 27.39 -16.53
C LEU A 235 2.50 27.09 -15.72
N GLU A 236 3.00 28.11 -15.02
CA GLU A 236 3.81 27.95 -13.82
C GLU A 236 2.96 27.19 -12.78
N PHE A 237 2.73 25.91 -13.06
CA PHE A 237 1.97 25.02 -12.22
C PHE A 237 2.95 24.13 -11.48
N ASP A 238 3.01 24.32 -10.17
CA ASP A 238 4.07 23.82 -9.32
C ASP A 238 3.80 22.38 -8.84
N ILE A 239 3.51 21.48 -9.79
CA ILE A 239 3.46 20.03 -9.51
C ILE A 239 4.83 19.60 -8.96
N ASN A 240 5.89 20.16 -9.52
CA ASN A 240 7.26 19.84 -9.12
C ASN A 240 7.47 20.15 -7.64
N SER A 241 7.15 21.34 -7.12
CA SER A 241 7.32 21.59 -5.68
C SER A 241 6.45 20.68 -4.82
N GLN A 242 5.20 20.44 -5.21
CA GLN A 242 4.29 19.58 -4.45
C GLN A 242 4.80 18.13 -4.39
N VAL A 243 5.37 17.63 -5.49
CA VAL A 243 6.00 16.32 -5.56
C VAL A 243 7.29 16.32 -4.73
N ILE A 244 8.12 17.35 -4.83
CA ILE A 244 9.35 17.50 -4.04
C ILE A 244 9.03 17.52 -2.54
N ASP A 245 8.10 18.35 -2.09
CA ASP A 245 7.64 18.44 -0.71
C ASP A 245 7.13 17.06 -0.22
N PHE A 246 6.31 16.39 -1.04
CA PHE A 246 5.82 15.06 -0.72
C PHE A 246 6.95 14.03 -0.60
N LEU A 247 7.96 14.07 -1.48
CA LEU A 247 9.11 13.18 -1.43
C LEU A 247 9.97 13.44 -0.20
N TYR A 248 10.20 14.69 0.19
CA TYR A 248 10.92 14.99 1.43
C TYR A 248 10.20 14.45 2.67
N GLU A 249 8.87 14.52 2.71
CA GLU A 249 8.09 14.03 3.84
C GLU A 249 7.95 12.50 3.88
N ASN A 250 7.83 11.83 2.72
CA ASN A 250 7.38 10.43 2.65
C ASN A 250 8.37 9.46 1.99
N TYR A 251 9.39 9.97 1.28
CA TYR A 251 10.38 9.18 0.55
C TYR A 251 11.78 9.30 1.16
N VAL A 252 12.22 10.51 1.53
CA VAL A 252 13.50 10.71 2.23
C VAL A 252 13.42 10.10 3.64
N GLY A 253 14.48 9.37 4.04
CA GLY A 253 14.55 8.62 5.29
C GLY A 253 13.92 7.22 5.22
N SER A 254 13.39 6.81 4.07
CA SER A 254 12.85 5.46 3.88
C SER A 254 13.92 4.48 3.39
N GLU A 255 13.72 3.19 3.69
CA GLU A 255 14.59 2.12 3.18
C GLU A 255 14.43 1.98 1.66
N LEU A 256 15.55 1.92 0.93
CA LEU A 256 15.58 1.82 -0.53
C LEU A 256 14.83 0.59 -1.04
N PHE A 257 14.92 -0.54 -0.33
CA PHE A 257 14.25 -1.79 -0.72
C PHE A 257 12.74 -1.76 -0.55
N LYS A 258 12.16 -0.69 0.02
CA LYS A 258 10.73 -0.43 -0.12
C LYS A 258 10.32 -0.16 -1.55
N TYR A 259 11.24 0.14 -2.45
CA TYR A 259 10.96 0.39 -3.87
C TYR A 259 11.49 -0.77 -4.72
N ASP A 260 10.92 -0.94 -5.91
CA ASP A 260 11.28 -2.03 -6.82
C ASP A 260 12.59 -1.72 -7.55
N VAL A 261 13.69 -1.83 -6.81
CA VAL A 261 15.05 -1.53 -7.28
C VAL A 261 15.99 -2.69 -6.93
N LEU A 262 16.97 -2.90 -7.81
CA LEU A 262 18.07 -3.83 -7.58
C LEU A 262 19.26 -3.03 -7.08
N PHE A 263 19.77 -3.36 -5.90
CA PHE A 263 20.91 -2.68 -5.29
C PHE A 263 21.92 -3.71 -4.78
N ASP A 264 23.18 -3.55 -5.15
CA ASP A 264 24.23 -4.58 -4.96
C ASP A 264 24.54 -4.87 -3.48
N TYR A 265 24.13 -4.01 -2.56
CA TYR A 265 24.42 -4.12 -1.12
C TYR A 265 23.17 -4.50 -0.31
N GLU A 266 22.51 -5.61 -0.67
CA GLU A 266 21.26 -6.07 -0.05
C GLU A 266 21.32 -6.25 1.48
N ASN A 267 22.49 -6.62 2.02
CA ASN A 267 22.67 -6.90 3.45
C ASN A 267 22.92 -5.65 4.32
N SER A 268 22.74 -4.45 3.77
CA SER A 268 23.22 -3.20 4.39
C SER A 268 22.13 -2.21 4.81
N GLU A 269 20.85 -2.60 4.71
CA GLU A 269 19.69 -1.75 5.02
C GLU A 269 19.80 -0.34 4.40
N PRO A 270 20.01 -0.23 3.06
CA PRO A 270 20.22 1.03 2.38
C PRO A 270 19.04 1.98 2.60
N THR A 271 19.35 3.23 2.94
CA THR A 271 18.36 4.27 3.26
C THR A 271 18.53 5.44 2.32
N ILE A 272 17.41 6.00 1.85
CA ILE A 272 17.40 7.21 1.04
C ILE A 272 17.69 8.39 1.96
N SER A 273 18.85 9.03 1.81
CA SER A 273 19.28 10.18 2.62
C SER A 273 18.91 11.52 1.97
N GLY A 274 18.74 11.54 0.65
CA GLY A 274 18.38 12.75 -0.09
C GLY A 274 17.88 12.49 -1.51
N ILE A 275 17.40 13.54 -2.15
CA ILE A 275 16.96 13.55 -3.55
C ILE A 275 17.59 14.74 -4.27
N TYR A 276 17.83 14.58 -5.57
CA TYR A 276 18.11 15.68 -6.47
C TYR A 276 16.80 16.13 -7.13
N GLU A 277 16.56 17.44 -7.17
CA GLU A 277 15.31 18.05 -7.66
C GLU A 277 15.26 18.17 -9.20
N ASP A 278 16.21 17.57 -9.91
CA ASP A 278 16.31 17.56 -11.37
C ASP A 278 15.70 16.28 -11.97
N PHE A 279 14.37 16.18 -11.92
CA PHE A 279 13.65 15.09 -12.57
C PHE A 279 12.51 15.60 -13.46
N ASP A 280 12.30 14.89 -14.57
CA ASP A 280 11.21 15.16 -15.49
C ASP A 280 10.00 14.28 -15.13
N ILE A 281 8.84 14.91 -14.99
CA ILE A 281 7.58 14.21 -14.70
C ILE A 281 6.86 13.87 -16.01
N GLU A 282 6.68 12.58 -16.26
CA GLU A 282 5.84 12.06 -17.34
C GLU A 282 4.40 11.81 -16.84
N ILE A 283 3.42 12.41 -17.50
CA ILE A 283 2.01 12.19 -17.20
C ILE A 283 1.52 10.94 -17.93
N ILE A 284 1.29 9.85 -17.19
CA ILE A 284 0.79 8.58 -17.71
C ILE A 284 -0.69 8.71 -18.07
N SER A 285 -1.51 9.25 -17.18
CA SER A 285 -2.95 9.39 -17.43
C SER A 285 -3.60 10.49 -16.59
N VAL A 286 -4.67 11.08 -17.12
CA VAL A 286 -5.52 12.03 -16.38
C VAL A 286 -6.98 11.59 -16.48
N LYS A 287 -7.62 11.45 -15.32
CA LYS A 287 -9.00 10.95 -15.19
C LYS A 287 -9.82 11.92 -14.36
N LYS A 288 -11.06 12.21 -14.75
CA LYS A 288 -11.96 13.02 -13.93
C LYS A 288 -12.56 12.17 -12.80
N LEU A 289 -12.36 12.57 -11.54
CA LEU A 289 -12.88 11.87 -10.37
C LEU A 289 -14.34 12.23 -10.10
N ASN A 290 -14.60 13.53 -9.96
CA ASN A 290 -15.92 14.11 -9.72
C ASN A 290 -16.04 15.46 -10.45
N ALA A 291 -17.06 16.26 -10.16
CA ALA A 291 -17.31 17.53 -10.86
C ALA A 291 -16.09 18.49 -10.83
N SER A 292 -15.33 18.49 -9.73
CA SER A 292 -14.27 19.45 -9.40
C SER A 292 -12.87 18.83 -9.26
N GLU A 293 -12.72 17.51 -9.28
CA GLU A 293 -11.44 16.84 -9.03
C GLU A 293 -11.04 15.88 -10.16
N TYR A 294 -9.74 15.73 -10.33
CA TYR A 294 -9.06 14.92 -11.34
C TYR A 294 -8.00 14.06 -10.67
N VAL A 295 -7.88 12.81 -11.10
CA VAL A 295 -6.79 11.90 -10.76
C VAL A 295 -5.74 11.97 -11.86
N VAL A 296 -4.48 12.20 -11.48
CA VAL A 296 -3.33 12.26 -12.39
C VAL A 296 -2.34 11.17 -11.98
N ASP A 297 -2.08 10.25 -12.90
CA ASP A 297 -1.03 9.25 -12.73
C ASP A 297 0.24 9.77 -13.40
N ILE A 298 1.35 9.81 -12.66
CA ILE A 298 2.66 10.28 -13.12
C ILE A 298 3.75 9.23 -12.93
N SER A 299 4.78 9.30 -13.77
CA SER A 299 6.01 8.50 -13.72
C SER A 299 7.21 9.43 -13.77
N PHE A 300 8.23 9.15 -12.99
CA PHE A 300 9.48 9.91 -13.01
C PHE A 300 10.61 9.08 -12.39
N GLU A 301 11.85 9.44 -12.72
CA GLU A 301 13.05 8.83 -12.15
C GLU A 301 13.73 9.88 -11.26
N VAL A 302 13.86 9.57 -9.97
CA VAL A 302 14.52 10.47 -9.02
C VAL A 302 15.94 9.98 -8.81
N ASN A 303 16.91 10.86 -9.05
CA ASN A 303 18.27 10.61 -8.59
C ASN A 303 18.29 10.83 -7.07
N SER A 304 18.68 9.81 -6.33
CA SER A 304 18.63 9.79 -4.87
C SER A 304 20.00 9.52 -4.28
N GLU A 305 20.30 10.13 -3.15
CA GLU A 305 21.45 9.79 -2.33
C GLU A 305 21.07 8.63 -1.40
N ILE A 306 21.84 7.55 -1.46
CA ILE A 306 21.60 6.32 -0.72
C ILE A 306 22.75 6.09 0.25
N ASP A 307 22.43 6.09 1.53
CA ASP A 307 23.37 5.76 2.60
C ASP A 307 23.25 4.28 2.96
N PHE A 308 24.38 3.59 3.06
CA PHE A 308 24.42 2.15 3.33
C PHE A 308 25.70 1.72 4.05
N PHE A 309 25.65 0.54 4.69
CA PHE A 309 26.80 -0.04 5.37
C PHE A 309 27.64 -0.94 4.46
N LEU A 310 28.89 -0.56 4.24
CA LEU A 310 29.85 -1.33 3.46
C LEU A 310 30.82 -2.10 4.36
N GLU A 311 30.91 -3.42 4.21
CA GLU A 311 31.92 -4.22 4.92
C GLU A 311 33.34 -3.81 4.53
N LYS A 312 34.22 -3.67 5.53
CA LYS A 312 35.62 -3.28 5.31
C LYS A 312 36.38 -4.26 4.42
N SER A 313 36.02 -5.55 4.43
CA SER A 313 36.59 -6.57 3.54
C SER A 313 36.23 -6.36 2.07
N ASN A 314 35.07 -5.75 1.79
CA ASN A 314 34.51 -5.63 0.44
C ASN A 314 34.80 -4.25 -0.18
N TYR A 315 35.53 -3.38 0.54
CA TYR A 315 35.86 -2.03 0.10
C TYR A 315 36.56 -1.95 -1.26
N TRP A 316 37.56 -2.82 -1.47
CA TRP A 316 38.31 -2.80 -2.73
C TRP A 316 37.47 -3.26 -3.92
N TYR A 317 36.52 -4.17 -3.70
CA TYR A 317 35.56 -4.58 -4.72
C TYR A 317 34.60 -3.43 -5.06
N ALA A 318 34.11 -2.73 -4.03
CA ALA A 318 33.22 -1.58 -4.20
C ALA A 318 33.85 -0.39 -4.95
N LEU A 319 35.18 -0.24 -4.91
CA LEU A 319 35.91 0.80 -5.65
C LEU A 319 36.21 0.43 -7.11
N GLU A 320 36.26 -0.87 -7.43
CA GLU A 320 36.41 -1.34 -8.82
C GLU A 320 35.09 -1.29 -9.58
N ASP A 321 33.97 -1.41 -8.86
CA ASP A 321 32.64 -1.26 -9.43
C ASP A 321 32.36 0.20 -9.78
N ARG A 322 31.73 0.44 -10.93
CA ARG A 322 31.48 1.80 -11.47
C ARG A 322 30.40 2.59 -10.72
N ASN A 323 29.97 2.09 -9.55
CA ASN A 323 29.04 2.78 -8.69
C ASN A 323 29.89 3.76 -7.88
N ASN A 324 29.72 5.06 -8.08
CA ASN A 324 30.51 6.12 -7.43
C ASN A 324 30.30 6.14 -5.90
N VAL A 325 30.81 5.12 -5.20
CA VAL A 325 30.67 4.95 -3.76
C VAL A 325 31.62 5.91 -3.06
N THR A 326 31.04 6.78 -2.23
CA THR A 326 31.77 7.72 -1.39
C THR A 326 31.74 7.24 0.06
N ILE A 327 32.90 7.17 0.71
CA ILE A 327 32.96 6.80 2.13
C ILE A 327 32.66 8.04 2.98
N VAL A 328 31.53 7.99 3.68
CA VAL A 328 31.09 9.05 4.62
C VAL A 328 31.78 8.88 5.97
N ASN A 329 31.87 7.63 6.46
CA ASN A 329 32.59 7.31 7.69
C ASN A 329 33.33 5.97 7.58
N ALA A 330 34.65 6.04 7.47
CA ALA A 330 35.54 4.89 7.33
C ALA A 330 35.69 4.06 8.63
N ASP A 331 35.25 4.57 9.78
CA ASP A 331 35.34 3.86 11.06
C ASP A 331 34.01 3.88 11.81
N TRP A 332 32.93 3.52 11.11
CA TRP A 332 31.62 3.36 11.73
C TRP A 332 31.66 2.31 12.87
N ASN A 333 32.24 1.13 12.59
CA ASN A 333 32.64 0.18 13.62
C ASN A 333 33.77 -0.74 13.13
N LYS A 334 34.06 -1.80 13.88
CA LYS A 334 35.13 -2.76 13.55
C LYS A 334 34.94 -3.44 12.18
N TRP A 335 33.71 -3.62 11.71
CA TRP A 335 33.35 -4.48 10.59
C TRP A 335 32.89 -3.71 9.35
N VAL A 336 32.18 -2.59 9.53
CA VAL A 336 31.57 -1.82 8.43
C VAL A 336 32.00 -0.36 8.43
N MET A 337 31.81 0.27 7.27
CA MET A 337 31.94 1.69 6.99
C MET A 337 30.58 2.23 6.56
N LEU A 338 30.31 3.50 6.85
CA LEU A 338 29.18 4.19 6.25
C LEU A 338 29.62 4.72 4.88
N ALA A 339 28.91 4.31 3.85
CA ALA A 339 29.13 4.73 2.48
C ALA A 339 27.85 5.36 1.93
N SER A 340 28.01 6.20 0.92
CA SER A 340 26.91 6.82 0.19
C SER A 340 27.15 6.72 -1.31
N THR A 341 26.08 6.57 -2.08
CA THR A 341 26.12 6.56 -3.53
C THR A 341 24.90 7.28 -4.10
N GLN A 342 25.04 7.79 -5.31
CA GLN A 342 23.88 8.20 -6.10
C GLN A 342 23.25 6.96 -6.73
N PHE A 343 21.92 6.89 -6.70
CA PHE A 343 21.15 5.81 -7.29
C PHE A 343 19.86 6.36 -7.90
N LEU A 344 19.56 5.93 -9.12
CA LEU A 344 18.37 6.35 -9.83
C LEU A 344 17.18 5.45 -9.46
N VAL A 345 16.16 6.02 -8.83
CA VAL A 345 14.99 5.28 -8.35
C VAL A 345 13.77 5.60 -9.23
N PRO A 346 13.25 4.64 -9.99
CA PRO A 346 12.03 4.83 -10.77
C PRO A 346 10.81 4.83 -9.83
N LEU A 347 10.01 5.89 -9.90
CA LEU A 347 8.80 6.06 -9.09
C LEU A 347 7.58 6.26 -9.98
N THR A 348 6.46 5.69 -9.54
CA THR A 348 5.14 6.02 -10.08
C THR A 348 4.29 6.58 -8.95
N MET A 349 3.56 7.66 -9.22
CA MET A 349 2.73 8.36 -8.23
C MET A 349 1.34 8.63 -8.79
N THR A 350 0.33 8.55 -7.93
CA THR A 350 -1.03 9.00 -8.24
C THR A 350 -1.34 10.23 -7.39
N MET A 351 -1.91 11.25 -8.02
CA MET A 351 -2.28 12.51 -7.37
C MET A 351 -3.75 12.84 -7.64
N ILE A 352 -4.42 13.50 -6.70
CA ILE A 352 -5.72 14.13 -6.94
C ILE A 352 -5.54 15.64 -6.96
N ILE A 353 -6.01 16.27 -8.02
CA ILE A 353 -5.90 17.69 -8.29
C ILE A 353 -7.31 18.27 -8.49
N ASN A 354 -7.62 19.43 -7.92
CA ASN A 354 -8.89 20.10 -8.19
C ASN A 354 -8.88 20.86 -9.54
N SER A 355 -10.02 21.46 -9.92
CA SER A 355 -10.17 22.26 -11.14
C SER A 355 -9.35 23.54 -11.16
N GLU A 356 -8.87 23.99 -10.00
CA GLU A 356 -7.97 25.14 -9.82
C GLU A 356 -6.50 24.71 -9.82
N LEU A 357 -6.25 23.42 -10.11
CA LEU A 357 -4.95 22.78 -10.13
C LEU A 357 -4.31 22.59 -8.74
N GLU A 358 -5.00 22.79 -7.62
CA GLU A 358 -4.42 22.45 -6.31
C GLU A 358 -4.38 20.94 -6.08
N VAL A 359 -3.23 20.41 -5.66
CA VAL A 359 -3.11 19.01 -5.26
C VAL A 359 -3.75 18.81 -3.89
N LYS A 360 -4.67 17.85 -3.81
CA LYS A 360 -5.42 17.50 -2.59
C LYS A 360 -4.88 16.25 -1.90
N SER A 361 -4.15 15.39 -2.60
CA SER A 361 -3.50 14.19 -2.05
C SER A 361 -2.58 13.53 -3.08
N CYS A 362 -1.48 12.94 -2.62
CA CYS A 362 -0.51 12.18 -3.40
C CYS A 362 -0.26 10.80 -2.79
N GLN A 363 0.19 9.85 -3.60
CA GLN A 363 0.63 8.52 -3.15
C GLN A 363 1.63 7.90 -4.14
N ILE A 364 2.74 7.34 -3.65
CA ILE A 364 3.66 6.50 -4.44
C ILE A 364 3.06 5.09 -4.60
N ASN A 365 3.04 4.60 -5.83
CA ASN A 365 2.41 3.33 -6.21
C ASN A 365 3.41 2.14 -6.25
N SER A 366 4.67 2.38 -6.61
CA SER A 366 5.69 1.33 -6.79
C SER A 366 6.42 1.03 -5.48
N ILE A 367 5.81 0.21 -4.63
CA ILE A 367 6.40 -0.31 -3.38
C ILE A 367 6.72 -1.80 -3.59
N ASN A 368 7.92 -2.23 -3.22
CA ASN A 368 8.39 -3.61 -3.28
C ASN A 368 7.47 -4.53 -2.47
N GLU A 369 7.02 -5.63 -3.07
CA GLU A 369 6.06 -6.56 -2.49
C GLU A 369 6.51 -7.13 -1.13
N ASN A 370 7.82 -7.25 -0.89
CA ASN A 370 8.36 -7.80 0.36
C ASN A 370 8.26 -6.83 1.54
N TYR A 371 7.98 -5.55 1.27
CA TYR A 371 7.86 -4.47 2.26
C TYR A 371 6.43 -3.95 2.42
N LEU A 372 5.45 -4.58 1.75
CA LEU A 372 4.04 -4.43 2.09
C LEU A 372 3.80 -5.12 3.46
N PRO A 373 3.26 -4.42 4.47
CA PRO A 373 3.16 -4.93 5.84
C PRO A 373 2.21 -6.11 6.05
#